data_AF-A0A965PHF4-F1
#
_entry.id   AF-A0A965PHF4-F1
#
_cell.length_a   1.000
_cell.length_b   1.000
_cell.length_c   1.000
_cell.angle_alpha   90.00
_cell.angle_beta   90.00
_cell.angle_gamma   90.00
#
_symmetry.space_group_name_H-M   'P 1'
#
loop_
_entity.id
_entity.type
_entity.pdbx_description
1 polymer ?
#
loop_
_entity_poly.entity_id
_entity_poly.type
_entity_poly.pdbx_seq_one_letter_code
_entity_poly.pdbx_strand_id
1 'polypeptide(L)'
;SKPPLLDLALINLAHYQKYSDLSTYLHIASRPILWFRGRDVNRKVEAIGPYTFFDVDSQNGTVDFAETTGAALGAAKADIDHLEKQMSVLGLSLLAGNKPTAQTATESLLDTVKEESDLATAARSLQDALELALQYAAAYEGIEAGSVSLGSTISDLTLTPEEMRVWIEGANKVFSLDTIYSVFQAAGKLPEDFDAEQEKLAIEADTAAVGGQLIDAFNRGQAG
;
A
#
# COMPACT_ATOMS: atom_id res chain seq x y z
N SER A 1 9.08 11.93 24.19
CA SER A 1 8.18 12.14 23.04
C SER A 1 7.04 11.14 23.06
N LYS A 2 5.85 11.53 22.58
CA LYS A 2 4.77 10.58 22.26
C LYS A 2 5.20 9.78 21.03
N PRO A 3 5.17 8.44 21.03
CA PRO A 3 5.54 7.66 19.84
C PRO A 3 4.55 7.94 18.69
N PRO A 4 5.03 8.08 17.44
CA PRO A 4 4.17 8.43 16.29
C PRO A 4 3.11 7.36 16.01
N LEU A 5 3.41 6.09 16.31
CA LEU A 5 2.50 4.94 16.12
C LEU A 5 1.62 4.62 17.34
N LEU A 6 1.65 5.46 18.39
CA LEU A 6 0.93 5.13 19.62
C LEU A 6 -0.57 4.99 19.38
N ASP A 7 -1.15 5.87 18.57
CA ASP A 7 -2.59 5.87 18.33
C ASP A 7 -3.02 4.64 17.51
N LEU A 8 -2.19 4.19 16.56
CA LEU A 8 -2.39 2.92 15.84
C LEU A 8 -2.30 1.71 16.79
N ALA A 9 -1.33 1.70 17.71
CA ALA A 9 -1.16 0.63 18.68
C ALA A 9 -2.37 0.51 19.64
N LEU A 10 -2.93 1.64 20.07
CA LEU A 10 -4.13 1.68 20.92
C LEU A 10 -5.36 1.14 20.18
N ILE A 11 -5.52 1.48 18.90
CA ILE A 11 -6.63 0.96 18.09
C ILE A 11 -6.46 -0.54 17.81
N ASN A 12 -5.24 -1.02 17.55
CA ASN A 12 -4.97 -2.46 17.42
C ASN A 12 -5.40 -3.24 18.67
N LEU A 13 -5.14 -2.69 19.87
CA LEU A 13 -5.58 -3.31 21.11
C LEU A 13 -7.12 -3.39 21.20
N ALA A 14 -7.81 -2.31 20.85
CA ALA A 14 -9.27 -2.28 20.83
C ALA A 14 -9.85 -3.24 19.78
N HIS A 15 -9.22 -3.35 18.61
CA HIS A 15 -9.58 -4.30 17.55
C HIS A 15 -9.47 -5.75 18.05
N TYR A 16 -8.35 -6.11 18.68
CA TYR A 16 -8.16 -7.45 19.23
C TYR A 16 -9.20 -7.82 20.29
N GLN A 17 -9.49 -6.90 21.22
CA GLN A 17 -10.49 -7.12 22.26
C GLN A 17 -11.89 -7.37 21.66
N LYS A 18 -12.32 -6.51 20.73
CA LYS A 18 -13.64 -6.65 20.07
C LYS A 18 -13.74 -7.88 19.20
N TYR A 19 -12.65 -8.24 18.50
CA TYR A 19 -12.58 -9.46 17.72
C TYR A 19 -12.71 -10.71 18.59
N SER A 20 -12.03 -10.74 19.74
CA SER A 20 -12.13 -11.83 20.72
C SER A 20 -13.55 -12.00 21.25
N ASP A 21 -14.21 -10.88 21.58
CA ASP A 21 -15.61 -10.89 22.03
C ASP A 21 -16.55 -11.38 20.93
N LEU A 22 -16.40 -10.87 19.70
CA LEU A 22 -17.22 -11.31 18.55
C LEU A 22 -17.05 -12.81 18.30
N SER A 23 -15.82 -13.33 18.37
CA SER A 23 -15.54 -14.76 18.20
C SER A 23 -16.26 -15.61 19.25
N THR A 24 -16.29 -15.11 20.49
CA THR A 24 -17.02 -15.74 21.59
C THR A 24 -18.52 -15.71 21.36
N TYR A 25 -19.09 -14.56 20.95
CA TYR A 25 -20.51 -14.44 20.65
C TYR A 25 -20.93 -15.32 19.48
N LEU A 26 -20.10 -15.42 18.44
CA LEU A 26 -20.32 -16.33 17.32
C LEU A 26 -20.31 -17.78 17.79
N HIS A 27 -19.38 -18.17 18.66
CA HIS A 27 -19.33 -19.52 19.22
C HIS A 27 -20.61 -19.87 20.00
N ILE A 28 -21.09 -18.95 20.84
CA ILE A 28 -22.32 -19.14 21.61
C ILE A 28 -23.53 -19.20 20.68
N ALA A 29 -23.63 -18.27 19.73
CA ALA A 29 -24.76 -18.21 18.80
C ALA A 29 -24.83 -19.40 17.85
N SER A 30 -23.69 -20.03 17.54
CA SER A 30 -23.61 -21.23 16.68
C SER A 30 -24.00 -22.51 17.43
N ARG A 31 -24.34 -22.44 18.72
CA ARG A 31 -24.66 -23.60 19.57
C ARG A 31 -26.05 -23.44 20.18
N PRO A 32 -27.13 -23.59 19.37
CA PRO A 32 -28.49 -23.66 19.88
C PRO A 32 -28.63 -24.65 21.05
N ILE A 33 -29.38 -24.24 22.08
CA ILE A 33 -29.72 -25.12 23.20
C ILE A 33 -31.16 -25.60 23.03
N LEU A 34 -31.37 -26.90 23.01
CA LEU A 34 -32.72 -27.46 22.94
C LEU A 34 -33.48 -27.16 24.24
N TRP A 35 -34.70 -26.65 24.13
CA TRP A 35 -35.58 -26.42 25.28
C TRP A 35 -36.95 -27.08 25.08
N PHE A 36 -37.63 -27.32 26.19
CA PHE A 36 -38.90 -28.04 26.22
C PHE A 36 -39.94 -27.26 27.04
N ARG A 37 -41.13 -27.11 26.49
CA ARG A 37 -42.34 -26.72 27.23
C ARG A 37 -43.22 -27.95 27.45
N GLY A 38 -43.81 -28.09 28.64
CA GLY A 38 -44.80 -29.15 28.89
C GLY A 38 -44.22 -30.57 28.97
N ARG A 39 -42.96 -30.72 29.41
CA ARG A 39 -42.35 -32.03 29.69
C ARG A 39 -42.83 -32.57 31.03
N ASP A 40 -43.06 -33.89 31.11
CA ASP A 40 -43.34 -34.57 32.38
C ASP A 40 -42.12 -34.53 33.31
N VAL A 41 -42.30 -33.96 34.50
CA VAL A 41 -41.26 -33.76 35.52
C VAL A 41 -40.80 -35.09 36.14
N ASN A 42 -41.62 -36.14 36.05
CA ASN A 42 -41.30 -37.45 36.60
C ASN A 42 -40.37 -38.28 35.72
N ARG A 43 -40.18 -37.89 34.45
CA ARG A 43 -39.25 -38.56 33.53
C ARG A 43 -37.85 -37.95 33.63
N LYS A 44 -36.83 -38.82 33.61
CA LYS A 44 -35.43 -38.38 33.60
C LYS A 44 -35.09 -37.69 32.29
N VAL A 45 -34.17 -36.73 32.34
CA VAL A 45 -33.60 -36.10 31.14
C VAL A 45 -32.76 -37.16 30.42
N GLU A 46 -33.23 -37.60 29.26
CA GLU A 46 -32.50 -38.52 28.38
C GLU A 46 -31.42 -37.78 27.59
N ALA A 47 -30.32 -38.49 27.30
CA ALA A 47 -29.27 -37.98 26.43
C ALA A 47 -29.81 -37.86 24.99
N ILE A 48 -29.57 -36.71 24.37
CA ILE A 48 -29.99 -36.46 22.99
C ILE A 48 -29.07 -37.24 22.06
N GLY A 49 -29.60 -38.27 21.42
CA GLY A 49 -28.91 -39.06 20.39
C GLY A 49 -29.60 -38.96 19.02
N PRO A 50 -28.95 -39.44 17.95
CA PRO A 50 -29.59 -39.56 16.64
C PRO A 50 -30.83 -40.45 16.74
N TYR A 51 -31.92 -40.04 16.09
CA TYR A 51 -33.24 -40.72 16.10
C TYR A 51 -33.99 -40.72 17.45
N THR A 52 -33.64 -39.82 18.37
CA THR A 52 -34.38 -39.63 19.62
C THR A 52 -35.66 -38.82 19.37
N PHE A 53 -36.80 -39.30 19.85
CA PHE A 53 -38.06 -38.56 19.84
C PHE A 53 -38.34 -37.94 21.22
N PHE A 54 -38.96 -36.77 21.23
CA PHE A 54 -39.29 -36.06 22.47
C PHE A 54 -40.78 -36.15 22.77
N ASP A 55 -41.11 -36.66 23.95
CA ASP A 55 -42.48 -36.73 24.45
C ASP A 55 -42.79 -35.44 25.23
N VAL A 56 -43.74 -34.66 24.73
CA VAL A 56 -44.24 -33.41 25.33
C VAL A 56 -45.76 -33.44 25.34
N ASP A 57 -46.36 -32.71 26.29
CA ASP A 57 -47.83 -32.64 26.43
C ASP A 57 -48.54 -32.28 25.12
N SER A 58 -49.66 -32.94 24.82
CA SER A 58 -50.38 -32.78 23.55
C SER A 58 -51.11 -31.45 23.41
N GLN A 59 -51.43 -30.79 24.54
CA GLN A 59 -52.18 -29.53 24.54
C GLN A 59 -51.28 -28.29 24.56
N ASN A 60 -50.15 -28.33 25.28
CA ASN A 60 -49.26 -27.17 25.46
C ASN A 60 -47.75 -27.51 25.35
N GLY A 61 -47.40 -28.68 24.81
CA GLY A 61 -46.02 -29.10 24.61
C GLY A 61 -45.37 -28.43 23.41
N THR A 62 -44.12 -28.00 23.56
CA THR A 62 -43.32 -27.45 22.45
C THR A 62 -41.87 -27.85 22.63
N VAL A 63 -41.23 -28.22 21.52
CA VAL A 63 -39.80 -28.51 21.45
C VAL A 63 -39.22 -27.60 20.40
N ASP A 64 -38.25 -26.77 20.79
CA ASP A 64 -37.59 -25.83 19.88
C ASP A 64 -36.16 -25.55 20.36
N PHE A 65 -35.37 -24.89 19.52
CA PHE A 65 -34.04 -24.44 19.86
C PHE A 65 -34.07 -23.01 20.41
N ALA A 66 -33.41 -22.81 21.54
CA ALA A 66 -33.15 -21.50 22.11
C ALA A 66 -31.90 -20.96 21.42
N GLU A 67 -32.14 -20.18 20.37
CA GLU A 67 -31.12 -19.44 19.64
C GLU A 67 -31.16 -17.97 20.00
N THR A 68 -29.98 -17.35 20.05
CA THR A 68 -29.90 -15.89 20.02
C THR A 68 -30.26 -15.43 18.61
N THR A 69 -31.09 -14.38 18.49
CA THR A 69 -31.46 -13.81 17.18
C THR A 69 -30.26 -13.29 16.38
N GLY A 70 -29.09 -13.14 17.00
CA GLY A 70 -27.85 -12.73 16.35
C GLY A 70 -27.83 -11.28 15.89
N ALA A 71 -28.86 -10.47 16.18
CA ALA A 71 -28.96 -9.09 15.71
C ALA A 71 -27.75 -8.22 16.14
N ALA A 72 -27.20 -8.48 17.33
CA ALA A 72 -26.01 -7.78 17.83
C ALA A 72 -24.70 -8.16 17.12
N LEU A 73 -24.63 -9.35 16.48
CA LEU A 73 -23.42 -9.81 15.77
C LEU A 73 -23.13 -8.94 14.55
N GLY A 74 -24.17 -8.52 13.84
CA GLY A 74 -24.04 -7.61 12.69
C GLY A 74 -23.49 -6.24 13.09
N ALA A 75 -23.99 -5.68 14.19
CA ALA A 75 -23.48 -4.41 14.73
C ALA A 75 -22.03 -4.53 15.21
N ALA A 76 -21.68 -5.63 15.89
CA ALA A 76 -20.31 -5.90 16.33
C ALA A 76 -19.34 -6.05 15.15
N LYS A 77 -19.76 -6.72 14.06
CA LYS A 77 -18.96 -6.79 12.83
C LYS A 77 -18.74 -5.41 12.21
N ALA A 78 -19.79 -4.59 12.10
CA ALA A 78 -19.67 -3.26 11.52
C ALA A 78 -18.71 -2.35 12.33
N ASP A 79 -18.68 -2.51 13.65
CA ASP A 79 -17.75 -1.80 14.53
C ASP A 79 -16.29 -2.23 14.30
N ILE A 80 -16.02 -3.52 14.11
CA ILE A 80 -14.68 -4.02 13.72
C ILE A 80 -14.28 -3.48 12.34
N ASP A 81 -15.17 -3.56 11.35
CA ASP A 81 -14.91 -3.05 10.00
C ASP A 81 -14.59 -1.54 10.03
N HIS A 82 -15.23 -0.77 10.94
CA HIS A 82 -14.94 0.64 11.17
C HIS A 82 -13.56 0.87 11.79
N LEU A 83 -13.15 0.06 12.77
CA LEU A 83 -11.81 0.12 13.35
C LEU A 83 -10.74 -0.19 12.31
N GLU A 84 -10.94 -1.18 11.45
CA GLU A 84 -10.00 -1.51 10.36
C GLU A 84 -9.84 -0.36 9.37
N LYS A 85 -10.94 0.36 9.09
CA LYS A 85 -10.89 1.60 8.29
C LYS A 85 -10.06 2.68 8.97
N GLN A 86 -10.24 2.90 10.27
CA GLN A 86 -9.45 3.86 11.03
C GLN A 86 -7.96 3.49 11.07
N MET A 87 -7.64 2.22 11.28
CA MET A 87 -6.26 1.70 11.23
C MET A 87 -5.64 1.92 9.85
N SER A 88 -6.40 1.69 8.78
CA SER A 88 -5.95 1.94 7.41
C SER A 88 -5.63 3.42 7.17
N VAL A 89 -6.48 4.33 7.66
CA VAL A 89 -6.25 5.78 7.55
C VAL A 89 -5.01 6.21 8.31
N LEU A 90 -4.79 5.71 9.53
CA LEU A 90 -3.58 6.00 10.32
C LEU A 90 -2.31 5.38 9.72
N GLY A 91 -2.42 4.20 9.10
CA GLY A 91 -1.34 3.60 8.34
C GLY A 91 -0.98 4.44 7.11
N LEU A 92 -1.99 4.93 6.39
CA LEU A 92 -1.80 5.81 5.24
C LEU A 92 -1.30 7.20 5.65
N SER A 93 -1.66 7.73 6.82
CA SER A 93 -1.16 9.04 7.27
C SER A 93 0.35 9.04 7.54
N LEU A 94 0.96 7.88 7.78
CA LEU A 94 2.42 7.78 7.82
C LEU A 94 3.05 7.92 6.43
N LEU A 95 2.34 7.56 5.37
CA LEU A 95 2.83 7.62 3.98
C LEU A 95 2.45 8.94 3.31
N ALA A 96 1.26 9.44 3.60
CA ALA A 96 0.79 10.72 3.11
C ALA A 96 1.53 11.82 3.88
N GLY A 97 2.45 12.50 3.21
CA GLY A 97 3.04 13.73 3.72
C GLY A 97 1.94 14.66 4.23
N ASN A 98 2.15 15.26 5.41
CA ASN A 98 1.19 16.16 6.03
C ASN A 98 0.88 17.31 5.07
N LYS A 99 -0.26 17.28 4.37
CA LYS A 99 -0.72 18.41 3.55
C LYS A 99 -1.17 19.54 4.48
N PRO A 100 -0.53 20.71 4.48
CA PRO A 100 -1.14 21.89 5.08
C PRO A 100 -2.33 22.28 4.20
N THR A 101 -3.54 22.18 4.73
CA THR A 101 -4.72 22.69 4.03
C THR A 101 -4.67 24.21 3.95
N ALA A 102 -4.77 24.68 2.70
CA ALA A 102 -5.00 26.05 2.23
C ALA A 102 -3.83 27.03 2.30
N GLN A 103 -3.07 27.16 1.20
CA GLN A 103 -2.66 28.47 0.72
C GLN A 103 -2.21 28.49 -0.76
N THR A 104 -2.19 29.69 -1.30
CA THR A 104 -2.23 30.13 -2.70
C THR A 104 -1.08 29.63 -3.58
N ALA A 105 -1.39 29.44 -4.87
CA ALA A 105 -0.64 28.77 -5.94
C ALA A 105 0.79 29.27 -6.28
N THR A 106 1.43 30.09 -5.44
CA THR A 106 2.82 30.56 -5.63
C THR A 106 3.79 29.97 -4.60
N GLU A 107 3.30 29.39 -3.49
CA GLU A 107 4.12 28.67 -2.50
C GLU A 107 4.39 27.20 -2.88
N SER A 108 3.61 26.66 -3.82
CA SER A 108 3.68 25.26 -4.30
C SER A 108 5.06 24.84 -4.83
N LEU A 109 5.81 25.74 -5.49
CA LEU A 109 7.15 25.41 -6.01
C LEU A 109 8.22 25.31 -4.91
N LEU A 110 7.99 25.89 -3.72
CA LEU A 110 8.85 25.71 -2.55
C LEU A 110 8.40 24.55 -1.65
N ASP A 111 7.15 24.08 -1.81
CA ASP A 111 6.54 23.03 -0.99
C ASP A 111 6.86 21.61 -1.46
N THR A 112 7.40 21.41 -2.65
CA THR A 112 7.94 20.10 -3.07
C THR A 112 9.11 19.64 -2.18
N VAL A 113 9.79 20.57 -1.50
CA VAL A 113 10.83 20.25 -0.50
C VAL A 113 10.24 19.69 0.81
N LYS A 114 8.92 19.74 1.00
CA LYS A 114 8.24 19.40 2.28
C LYS A 114 7.18 18.31 2.17
N GLU A 115 7.22 17.46 1.15
CA GLU A 115 6.53 16.17 1.18
C GLU A 115 7.34 15.10 1.97
N GLU A 116 7.93 15.47 3.10
CA GLU A 116 8.50 14.48 4.01
C GLU A 116 7.39 13.87 4.85
N SER A 117 6.99 12.66 4.46
CA SER A 117 6.22 11.78 5.33
C SER A 117 7.00 11.53 6.63
N ASP A 118 6.30 11.35 7.75
CA ASP A 118 6.92 11.00 9.05
C ASP A 118 7.84 9.77 8.93
N LEU A 119 7.50 8.85 8.01
CA LEU A 119 8.32 7.67 7.68
C LEU A 119 9.60 8.06 6.93
N ALA A 120 9.54 9.02 6.00
CA ALA A 120 10.72 9.52 5.29
C ALA A 120 11.70 10.19 6.27
N THR A 121 11.20 11.00 7.20
CA THR A 121 12.02 11.62 8.25
C THR A 121 12.66 10.56 9.15
N ALA A 122 11.90 9.52 9.55
CA ALA A 122 12.45 8.41 10.33
C ALA A 122 13.53 7.63 9.55
N ALA A 123 13.31 7.37 8.25
CA ALA A 123 14.28 6.68 7.40
C ALA A 123 15.57 7.48 7.22
N ARG A 124 15.48 8.80 7.03
CA ARG A 124 16.64 9.70 6.97
C ARG A 124 17.40 9.73 8.30
N SER A 125 16.70 9.80 9.43
CA SER A 125 17.37 9.74 10.74
C SER A 125 18.14 8.43 10.96
N LEU A 126 17.66 7.32 10.38
CA LEU A 126 18.34 6.04 10.40
C LEU A 126 19.55 6.03 9.45
N GLN A 127 19.43 6.63 8.26
CA GLN A 127 20.55 6.84 7.35
C GLN A 127 21.68 7.63 8.05
N ASP A 128 21.36 8.77 8.67
CA ASP A 128 22.33 9.59 9.40
C ASP A 128 23.02 8.80 10.52
N ALA A 129 22.26 7.99 11.26
CA ALA A 129 22.81 7.16 12.33
C ALA A 129 23.76 6.07 11.80
N LEU A 130 23.46 5.48 10.64
CA LEU A 130 24.31 4.49 9.99
C LEU A 130 25.58 5.14 9.43
N GLU A 131 25.47 6.30 8.79
CA GLU A 131 26.64 7.05 8.30
C GLU A 131 27.55 7.43 9.46
N LEU A 132 27.00 7.90 10.58
CA LEU A 132 27.78 8.21 11.77
C LEU A 132 28.50 6.96 12.32
N ALA A 133 27.83 5.80 12.34
CA ALA A 133 28.44 4.55 12.76
C ALA A 133 29.59 4.12 11.83
N LEU A 134 29.41 4.30 10.51
CA LEU A 134 30.45 4.04 9.51
C LEU A 134 31.63 5.01 9.64
N GLN A 135 31.38 6.28 9.94
CA GLN A 135 32.43 7.26 10.19
C GLN A 135 33.28 6.88 11.40
N TYR A 136 32.66 6.43 12.50
CA TYR A 136 33.41 5.97 13.68
C TYR A 136 34.22 4.70 13.39
N ALA A 137 33.65 3.75 12.63
CA ALA A 137 34.36 2.54 12.23
C ALA A 137 35.55 2.86 11.30
N ALA A 138 35.36 3.75 10.33
CA ALA A 138 36.40 4.17 9.40
C ALA A 138 37.53 4.94 10.10
N ALA A 139 37.17 5.83 11.04
CA ALA A 139 38.14 6.54 11.88
C ALA A 139 38.97 5.58 12.76
N TYR A 140 38.42 4.43 13.15
CA TYR A 140 39.13 3.42 13.92
C TYR A 140 40.14 2.63 13.07
N GLU A 141 39.74 2.22 11.86
CA GLU A 141 40.59 1.46 10.92
C GLU A 141 41.53 2.35 10.09
N GLY A 142 41.36 3.67 10.13
CA GLY A 142 42.16 4.62 9.35
C GLY A 142 41.86 4.61 7.85
N ILE A 143 40.67 4.14 7.46
CA ILE A 143 40.17 4.10 6.08
C ILE A 143 39.17 5.23 5.84
N GLU A 144 38.86 5.50 4.57
CA GLU A 144 37.82 6.47 4.21
C GLU A 144 36.42 5.93 4.52
N ALA A 145 35.55 6.79 5.04
CA ALA A 145 34.20 6.41 5.46
C ALA A 145 33.30 6.11 4.26
N GLY A 146 32.51 5.03 4.36
CA GLY A 146 31.45 4.74 3.40
C GLY A 146 30.23 5.66 3.59
N SER A 147 29.48 5.90 2.52
CA SER A 147 28.19 6.60 2.56
C SER A 147 27.03 5.62 2.36
N VAL A 148 25.86 5.97 2.90
CA VAL A 148 24.64 5.19 2.72
C VAL A 148 23.60 6.14 2.17
N SER A 149 23.11 5.91 0.96
CA SER A 149 21.99 6.67 0.40
C SER A 149 20.69 5.89 0.59
N LEU A 150 19.62 6.55 1.07
CA LEU A 150 18.28 6.00 0.95
C LEU A 150 17.95 5.85 -0.56
N GLY A 151 17.51 4.66 -0.98
CA GLY A 151 17.06 4.44 -2.36
C GLY A 151 16.01 5.48 -2.75
N SER A 152 16.14 6.01 -3.97
CA SER A 152 15.35 7.10 -4.55
C SER A 152 13.91 7.16 -4.03
N THR A 153 13.51 8.34 -3.56
CA THR A 153 12.15 8.63 -3.11
C THR A 153 11.16 8.22 -4.22
N ILE A 154 9.99 7.67 -3.87
CA ILE A 154 8.95 7.32 -4.87
C ILE A 154 8.61 8.52 -5.77
N SER A 155 8.73 9.74 -5.23
CA SER A 155 8.57 11.01 -5.95
C SER A 155 9.68 11.29 -6.98
N ASP A 156 10.92 10.87 -6.70
CA ASP A 156 12.07 11.01 -7.62
C ASP A 156 12.02 10.00 -8.77
N LEU A 157 11.19 8.98 -8.64
CA LEU A 157 10.98 7.92 -9.63
C LEU A 157 9.81 8.22 -10.58
N THR A 158 9.08 9.34 -10.40
CA THR A 158 7.91 9.65 -11.26
C THR A 158 8.15 10.91 -12.07
N LEU A 159 8.63 10.73 -13.30
CA LEU A 159 8.63 11.82 -14.28
C LEU A 159 7.19 12.13 -14.73
N THR A 160 6.78 13.40 -14.63
CA THR A 160 5.48 13.84 -15.15
C THR A 160 5.49 13.95 -16.68
N PRO A 161 4.33 13.86 -17.37
CA PRO A 161 4.27 14.04 -18.82
C PRO A 161 4.76 15.41 -19.31
N GLU A 162 4.66 16.45 -18.47
CA GLU A 162 5.15 17.79 -18.81
C GLU A 162 6.68 17.87 -18.73
N GLU A 163 7.28 17.31 -17.68
CA GLU A 163 8.74 17.21 -17.56
C GLU A 163 9.33 16.36 -18.68
N MET A 164 8.67 15.24 -19.02
CA MET A 164 9.08 14.37 -20.13
C MET A 164 9.15 15.14 -21.46
N ARG A 165 8.19 16.03 -21.72
CA ARG A 165 8.23 16.89 -22.92
C ARG A 165 9.40 17.86 -22.90
N VAL A 166 9.72 18.46 -21.75
CA VAL A 166 10.88 19.36 -21.61
C VAL A 166 12.20 18.61 -21.84
N TRP A 167 12.34 17.41 -21.28
CA TRP A 167 13.51 16.55 -21.50
C TRP A 167 13.68 16.16 -22.96
N ILE A 168 12.58 15.77 -23.65
CA ILE A 168 12.59 15.45 -25.08
C ILE A 168 12.88 16.68 -25.94
N GLU A 169 12.35 17.86 -25.60
CA GLU A 169 12.59 19.10 -26.35
C GLU A 169 14.04 19.61 -26.19
N GLY A 170 14.65 19.36 -25.02
CA GLY A 170 16.05 19.63 -24.73
C GLY A 170 17.03 18.58 -25.28
N ALA A 171 16.53 17.46 -25.81
CA ALA A 171 17.34 16.41 -26.40
C ALA A 171 18.18 16.96 -27.57
N ASN A 172 19.47 16.61 -27.60
CA ASN A 172 20.43 17.04 -28.61
C ASN A 172 20.74 18.55 -28.65
N LYS A 173 20.21 19.34 -27.70
CA LYS A 173 20.52 20.78 -27.56
C LYS A 173 21.27 21.10 -26.26
N VAL A 174 20.86 20.47 -25.15
CA VAL A 174 21.42 20.72 -23.80
C VAL A 174 21.85 19.42 -23.12
N PHE A 175 21.16 18.31 -23.40
CA PHE A 175 21.43 17.00 -22.83
C PHE A 175 21.73 15.96 -23.91
N SER A 176 22.62 15.01 -23.60
CA SER A 176 22.84 13.84 -24.46
C SER A 176 21.65 12.86 -24.32
N LEU A 177 21.39 12.09 -25.38
CA LEU A 177 20.36 11.04 -25.36
C LEU A 177 20.61 10.02 -24.24
N ASP A 178 21.88 9.71 -23.96
CA ASP A 178 22.30 8.81 -22.88
C ASP A 178 21.93 9.33 -21.48
N THR A 179 22.09 10.64 -21.25
CA THR A 179 21.66 11.27 -19.99
C THR A 179 20.13 11.22 -19.85
N ILE A 180 19.39 11.36 -20.95
CA ILE A 180 17.92 11.27 -20.93
C ILE A 180 17.47 9.84 -20.67
N TYR A 181 18.11 8.83 -21.28
CA TYR A 181 17.77 7.42 -21.08
C TYR A 181 18.04 6.96 -19.66
N SER A 182 19.18 7.32 -19.08
CA SER A 182 19.49 6.99 -17.68
C SER A 182 18.49 7.65 -16.70
N VAL A 183 18.07 8.88 -16.95
CA VAL A 183 17.03 9.57 -16.15
C VAL A 183 15.67 8.89 -16.31
N PHE A 184 15.28 8.49 -17.53
CA PHE A 184 13.98 7.84 -17.78
C PHE A 184 13.94 6.39 -17.29
N GLN A 185 15.08 5.69 -17.29
CA GLN A 185 15.26 4.37 -16.70
C GLN A 185 15.19 4.46 -15.17
N ALA A 186 15.88 5.44 -14.58
CA ALA A 186 15.76 5.74 -13.15
C ALA A 186 14.30 6.05 -12.79
N ALA A 187 13.57 6.81 -13.61
CA ALA A 187 12.14 7.09 -13.42
C ALA A 187 11.18 5.93 -13.77
N GLY A 188 11.69 4.72 -14.04
CA GLY A 188 10.87 3.52 -14.32
C GLY A 188 9.89 3.68 -15.48
N LYS A 189 10.15 4.59 -16.43
CA LYS A 189 9.29 4.84 -17.61
C LYS A 189 9.70 4.03 -18.83
N LEU A 190 10.89 3.44 -18.81
CA LEU A 190 11.40 2.58 -19.86
C LEU A 190 11.15 1.10 -19.51
N PRO A 191 10.93 0.23 -20.52
CA PRO A 191 10.83 -1.22 -20.31
C PRO A 191 12.05 -1.79 -19.57
N GLU A 192 11.86 -2.84 -18.78
CA GLU A 192 12.95 -3.49 -18.01
C GLU A 192 14.08 -4.04 -18.91
N ASP A 193 13.76 -4.38 -20.17
CA ASP A 193 14.69 -4.89 -21.18
C ASP A 193 15.32 -3.78 -22.06
N PHE A 194 15.19 -2.50 -21.68
CA PHE A 194 15.69 -1.39 -22.50
C PHE A 194 17.22 -1.29 -22.48
N ASP A 195 17.85 -1.36 -23.65
CA ASP A 195 19.28 -1.18 -23.85
C ASP A 195 19.54 0.11 -24.65
N ALA A 196 20.17 1.08 -24.00
CA ALA A 196 20.46 2.41 -24.57
C ALA A 196 21.38 2.33 -25.81
N GLU A 197 22.27 1.34 -25.87
CA GLU A 197 23.19 1.17 -27.00
C GLU A 197 22.47 0.60 -28.23
N GLN A 198 21.52 -0.32 -28.02
CA GLN A 198 20.71 -0.89 -29.12
C GLN A 198 19.74 0.15 -29.70
N GLU A 199 19.12 0.98 -28.86
CA GLU A 199 18.21 2.03 -29.34
C GLU A 199 18.96 3.10 -30.15
N LYS A 200 20.19 3.45 -29.73
CA LYS A 200 21.04 4.38 -30.48
C LYS A 200 21.38 3.84 -31.88
N LEU A 201 21.72 2.56 -31.98
CA LEU A 201 21.97 1.89 -33.26
C LEU A 201 20.73 1.87 -34.15
N ALA A 202 19.54 1.67 -33.58
CA ALA A 202 18.28 1.72 -34.31
C ALA A 202 17.98 3.14 -34.85
N ILE A 203 18.20 4.18 -34.03
CA ILE A 203 18.04 5.58 -34.45
C ILE A 203 19.03 5.95 -35.56
N GLU A 204 20.28 5.53 -35.46
CA GLU A 204 21.28 5.76 -36.51
C GLU A 204 20.90 5.05 -37.82
N ALA A 205 20.38 3.82 -37.73
CA ALA A 205 19.88 3.08 -38.89
C ALA A 205 18.66 3.74 -39.54
N ASP A 206 17.70 4.22 -38.75
CA ASP A 206 16.52 4.94 -39.25
C ASP A 206 16.89 6.29 -39.86
N THR A 207 17.81 7.02 -39.24
CA THR A 207 18.30 8.31 -39.76
C THR A 207 19.05 8.11 -41.08
N ALA A 208 19.85 7.05 -41.20
CA ALA A 208 20.51 6.68 -42.45
C ALA A 208 19.51 6.26 -43.53
N ALA A 209 18.44 5.54 -43.18
CA ALA A 209 17.38 5.15 -44.11
C ALA A 209 16.59 6.37 -44.63
N VAL A 210 16.26 7.32 -43.77
CA VAL A 210 15.58 8.58 -44.14
C VAL A 210 16.50 9.46 -45.01
N GLY A 211 17.78 9.55 -44.67
CA GLY A 211 18.78 10.25 -45.48
C GLY A 211 18.93 9.66 -46.89
N GLY A 212 18.95 8.33 -47.00
CA GLY A 212 18.96 7.62 -48.28
C GLY A 212 17.71 7.90 -49.12
N GLN A 213 16.52 7.88 -48.51
CA GLN A 213 15.26 8.20 -49.20
C GLN A 213 15.19 9.65 -49.69
N LEU A 214 15.76 10.60 -48.93
CA LEU A 214 15.83 12.01 -49.33
C LEU A 214 16.82 12.24 -50.48
N ILE A 215 17.96 11.55 -50.47
CA ILE A 215 18.93 11.59 -51.59
C ILE A 215 18.33 10.97 -52.85
N ASP A 216 17.60 9.85 -52.73
CA ASP A 216 16.92 9.21 -53.86
C ASP A 216 15.73 10.04 -54.37
N ALA A 217 15.04 10.78 -53.52
CA ALA A 217 14.02 11.75 -53.93
C ALA A 217 14.64 12.97 -54.63
N PHE A 218 15.77 13.48 -54.16
CA PHE A 218 16.50 14.57 -54.79
C PHE A 218 17.05 14.19 -56.17
N ASN A 219 17.63 12.99 -56.30
CA ASN A 219 18.15 12.46 -57.56
C ASN A 219 17.05 12.23 -58.61
N ARG A 220 15.82 11.87 -58.18
CA ARG A 220 14.66 11.76 -59.07
C ARG A 220 14.10 13.11 -59.53
N GLY A 221 14.36 14.19 -58.80
CA GLY A 221 13.93 15.55 -59.14
C GLY A 221 14.83 16.29 -60.14
N GLN A 222 16.07 15.83 -60.36
CA GLN A 222 17.00 16.42 -61.34
C GLN A 222 17.00 15.73 -62.72
N ALA A 223 16.21 14.67 -62.89
CA ALA A 223 16.08 13.93 -64.15
C ALA A 223 14.80 14.29 -64.95
N GLY A 224 14.24 15.48 -64.71
CA GLY A 224 13.06 16.03 -65.40
C GLY A 224 13.37 17.32 -66.15
#